data_AF-A0A7C4MA03-F1
#
_entry.id   AF-A0A7C4MA03-F1
#
_cell.length_a   1.000
_cell.length_b   1.000
_cell.length_c   1.000
_cell.angle_alpha   90.00
_cell.angle_beta   90.00
_cell.angle_gamma   90.00
#
_symmetry.space_group_name_H-M   'P 1'
#
loop_
_entity.id
_entity.type
_entity.pdbx_description
1 polymer ?
#
loop_
_entity_poly.entity_id
_entity_poly.type
_entity_poly.pdbx_seq_one_letter_code
_entity_poly.pdbx_strand_id
1 'polypeptide(L)'
;MKPTELLHPDQRQPSKAYLVNELRKAVYTWREQGYPGTTPTTKRLLQYWFNEDHLINNEPFQFWFCQREAIETLIYVYEVMKKRNFIDMARDFGEGPIKGYDPSYDQYPLYAFKMATGSGKTYVMALSIVWQYFNHKKENQNDYTSKYLLIAGEKNVIYDRLKRDFEGGKIFRQLPLIPPEWQEEFDLKIILKEDPIYIIPESVLFLTNIQQLEERKSRKEKVEEYINDILALEKVKKYDISQENRIKEVLTTCPNIMILKDEAHHIYS
;
A
#
# COMPACT_ATOMS: atom_id res chain seq x y z
N MET A 1 7.67 -16.24 22.21
CA MET A 1 7.87 -16.33 20.74
C MET A 1 8.86 -15.24 20.37
N LYS A 2 9.97 -15.57 19.69
CA LYS A 2 10.91 -14.51 19.25
C LYS A 2 10.26 -13.79 18.05
N PRO A 3 10.25 -12.44 18.00
CA PRO A 3 9.60 -11.70 16.91
C PRO A 3 10.05 -12.10 15.51
N THR A 4 11.32 -12.47 15.39
CA THR A 4 12.01 -12.88 14.16
C THR A 4 11.93 -14.36 13.85
N GLU A 5 11.33 -15.17 14.74
CA GLU A 5 11.17 -16.60 14.50
C GLU A 5 10.16 -16.82 13.39
N LEU A 6 10.70 -16.98 12.18
CA LEU A 6 9.96 -17.40 11.01
C LEU A 6 9.48 -18.82 11.22
N LEU A 7 8.18 -18.97 11.43
CA LEU A 7 7.56 -20.27 11.45
C LEU A 7 7.71 -20.89 10.05
N HIS A 8 8.38 -22.05 9.99
CA HIS A 8 8.42 -22.87 8.78
C HIS A 8 6.97 -23.04 8.27
N PRO A 9 6.71 -23.02 6.95
CA PRO A 9 5.35 -23.17 6.43
C PRO A 9 4.56 -24.33 7.08
N ASP A 10 5.21 -25.46 7.35
CA ASP A 10 4.61 -26.65 7.99
C ASP A 10 4.30 -26.48 9.48
N GLN A 11 4.91 -25.52 10.17
CA GLN A 11 4.63 -25.20 11.57
C GLN A 11 3.37 -24.33 11.73
N ARG A 12 2.79 -23.84 10.63
CA ARG A 12 1.63 -22.96 10.64
C ARG A 12 0.37 -23.70 10.23
N GLN A 13 -0.76 -23.25 10.76
CA GLN A 13 -2.05 -23.74 10.26
C GLN A 13 -2.19 -23.43 8.76
N PRO A 14 -2.62 -24.43 7.96
CA PRO A 14 -2.89 -24.22 6.54
C PRO A 14 -3.88 -23.08 6.35
N SER A 15 -3.54 -22.18 5.42
CA SER A 15 -4.44 -21.12 4.99
C SER A 15 -5.54 -21.71 4.11
N LYS A 16 -6.76 -21.17 4.22
CA LYS A 16 -7.86 -21.46 3.29
C LYS A 16 -7.79 -20.64 2.00
N ALA A 17 -6.83 -19.71 1.90
CA ALA A 17 -6.68 -18.85 0.74
C ALA A 17 -5.89 -19.56 -0.36
N TYR A 18 -6.44 -19.53 -1.57
CA TYR A 18 -6.11 -20.38 -2.71
C TYR A 18 -4.62 -20.41 -3.15
N LEU A 19 -3.86 -19.35 -2.90
CA LEU A 19 -2.45 -19.24 -3.32
C LEU A 19 -1.47 -19.39 -2.13
N VAL A 20 -1.95 -19.37 -0.89
CA VAL A 20 -1.11 -19.00 0.25
C VAL A 20 -0.16 -20.11 0.68
N ASN A 21 -0.57 -21.39 0.70
CA ASN A 21 0.32 -22.42 1.25
C ASN A 21 1.51 -22.68 0.33
N GLU A 22 1.29 -22.71 -1.00
CA GLU A 22 2.37 -22.87 -1.96
C GLU A 22 3.26 -21.61 -2.05
N LEU A 23 2.69 -20.40 -1.99
CA LEU A 23 3.49 -19.17 -1.90
C LEU A 23 4.39 -19.14 -0.66
N ARG A 24 3.89 -19.57 0.50
CA ARG A 24 4.70 -19.64 1.73
C ARG A 24 5.93 -20.54 1.56
N LYS A 25 5.78 -21.69 0.91
CA LYS A 25 6.90 -22.62 0.61
C LYS A 25 7.90 -22.01 -0.36
N ALA A 26 7.39 -21.37 -1.42
CA ALA A 26 8.23 -20.73 -2.44
C ALA A 26 9.04 -19.56 -1.85
N VAL A 27 8.39 -18.65 -1.12
CA VAL A 27 9.04 -17.50 -0.48
C VAL A 27 10.04 -17.95 0.59
N TYR A 28 9.70 -18.99 1.37
CA TYR A 28 10.65 -19.56 2.34
C TYR A 28 11.91 -20.07 1.64
N THR A 29 11.75 -20.91 0.61
CA THR A 29 12.89 -21.45 -0.17
C THR A 29 13.72 -20.33 -0.83
N TRP A 30 13.06 -19.36 -1.45
CA TRP A 30 13.71 -18.22 -2.08
C TRP A 30 14.53 -17.37 -1.09
N ARG A 31 14.02 -17.19 0.13
CA ARG A 31 14.75 -16.52 1.21
C ARG A 31 16.01 -17.29 1.60
N GLU A 32 15.90 -18.60 1.83
CA GLU A 32 17.04 -19.45 2.22
C GLU A 32 18.14 -19.47 1.14
N GLN A 33 17.78 -19.25 -0.12
CA GLN A 33 18.72 -19.13 -1.24
C GLN A 33 19.41 -17.75 -1.33
N GLY A 34 19.10 -16.81 -0.41
CA GLY A 34 19.71 -15.48 -0.40
C GLY A 34 19.12 -14.51 -1.43
N TYR A 35 17.81 -14.61 -1.69
CA TYR A 35 17.03 -13.71 -2.54
C TYR A 35 17.48 -13.63 -4.02
N PRO A 36 17.62 -14.77 -4.74
CA PRO A 36 17.99 -14.76 -6.15
C PRO A 36 16.94 -14.04 -7.02
N GLY A 37 17.38 -13.43 -8.12
CA GLY A 37 16.50 -12.74 -9.06
C GLY A 37 16.01 -11.36 -8.61
N THR A 38 16.54 -10.82 -7.51
CA THR A 38 16.28 -9.44 -7.07
C THR A 38 17.22 -8.45 -7.75
N THR A 39 16.79 -7.19 -7.83
CA THR A 39 17.64 -6.07 -8.18
C THR A 39 18.68 -5.82 -7.08
N PRO A 40 19.83 -5.19 -7.40
CA PRO A 40 20.79 -4.76 -6.39
C PRO A 40 20.16 -3.90 -5.29
N THR A 41 19.24 -2.99 -5.67
CA THR A 41 18.51 -2.14 -4.73
C THR A 41 17.64 -2.95 -3.77
N THR A 42 16.83 -3.88 -4.29
CA THR A 42 15.97 -4.74 -3.47
C THR A 42 16.79 -5.64 -2.55
N LYS A 43 17.87 -6.23 -3.04
CA LYS A 43 18.77 -7.05 -2.22
C LYS A 43 19.38 -6.26 -1.07
N ARG A 44 19.80 -5.01 -1.32
CA ARG A 44 20.35 -4.12 -0.28
C ARG A 44 19.30 -3.76 0.77
N LEU A 45 18.06 -3.48 0.37
CA LEU A 45 16.96 -3.20 1.30
C LEU A 45 16.62 -4.41 2.17
N LEU A 46 16.51 -5.61 1.58
CA LEU A 46 16.25 -6.84 2.32
C LEU A 46 17.36 -7.15 3.33
N GLN A 47 18.63 -6.96 2.94
CA GLN A 47 19.77 -7.08 3.84
C GLN A 47 19.68 -6.06 4.99
N TYR A 48 19.40 -4.79 4.67
CA TYR A 48 19.24 -3.75 5.69
C TYR A 48 18.15 -4.12 6.69
N TRP A 49 16.96 -4.48 6.22
CA TRP A 49 15.81 -4.69 7.11
C TRP A 49 15.92 -5.95 7.98
N PHE A 50 16.56 -7.01 7.48
CA PHE A 50 16.43 -8.33 8.10
C PHE A 50 17.74 -8.99 8.51
N ASN A 51 18.89 -8.46 8.08
CA ASN A 51 20.21 -9.04 8.38
C ASN A 51 21.13 -8.08 9.14
N GLU A 52 20.79 -6.79 9.21
CA GLU A 52 21.52 -5.80 9.99
C GLU A 52 20.82 -5.52 11.33
N ASP A 53 21.61 -5.16 12.33
CA ASP A 53 21.11 -4.80 13.65
C ASP A 53 20.64 -3.34 13.68
N HIS A 54 19.49 -3.11 14.29
CA HIS A 54 18.89 -1.78 14.43
C HIS A 54 18.65 -1.44 15.89
N LEU A 55 18.83 -0.17 16.22
CA LEU A 55 18.50 0.38 17.54
C LEU A 55 17.46 1.50 17.39
N ILE A 56 16.39 1.42 18.16
CA ILE A 56 15.42 2.51 18.33
C ILE A 56 15.38 2.85 19.81
N ASN A 57 15.65 4.10 20.17
CA ASN A 57 15.73 4.55 21.57
C ASN A 57 16.69 3.69 22.43
N ASN A 58 17.83 3.28 21.86
CA ASN A 58 18.81 2.37 22.44
C ASN A 58 18.33 0.93 22.72
N GLU A 59 17.15 0.56 22.23
CA GLU A 59 16.63 -0.81 22.32
C GLU A 59 16.77 -1.53 20.96
N PRO A 60 17.12 -2.83 20.95
CA PRO A 60 17.11 -3.63 19.73
C PRO A 60 15.76 -3.60 19.04
N PHE A 61 15.76 -3.21 17.77
CA PHE A 61 14.58 -3.20 16.92
C PHE A 61 14.65 -4.32 15.89
N GLN A 62 13.54 -5.05 15.75
CA GLN A 62 13.39 -6.10 14.74
C GLN A 62 11.96 -6.10 14.20
N PHE A 63 11.82 -6.35 12.90
CA PHE A 63 10.52 -6.59 12.29
C PHE A 63 9.98 -7.97 12.71
N TRP A 64 8.66 -8.05 12.87
CA TRP A 64 7.99 -9.31 13.15
C TRP A 64 7.98 -10.21 11.90
N PHE A 65 7.98 -11.53 12.10
CA PHE A 65 7.99 -12.49 10.99
C PHE A 65 6.89 -12.25 9.96
N CYS A 66 5.70 -11.82 10.40
CA CYS A 66 4.56 -11.56 9.52
C CYS A 66 4.75 -10.30 8.66
N GLN A 67 5.49 -9.30 9.16
CA GLN A 67 5.84 -8.10 8.41
C GLN A 67 6.87 -8.44 7.34
N ARG A 68 7.90 -9.20 7.73
CA ARG A 68 8.94 -9.72 6.82
C ARG A 68 8.33 -10.57 5.71
N GLU A 69 7.52 -11.57 6.06
CA GLU A 69 6.88 -12.44 5.07
C GLU A 69 5.97 -11.66 4.12
N ALA A 70 5.21 -10.67 4.61
CA ALA A 70 4.34 -9.87 3.75
C ALA A 70 5.12 -9.09 2.69
N ILE A 71 6.18 -8.36 3.08
CA ILE A 71 6.99 -7.60 2.12
C ILE A 71 7.80 -8.52 1.19
N GLU A 72 8.37 -9.60 1.70
CA GLU A 72 9.09 -10.58 0.87
C GLU A 72 8.17 -11.26 -0.14
N THR A 73 6.93 -11.58 0.24
CA THR A 73 5.94 -12.14 -0.69
C THR A 73 5.58 -11.14 -1.78
N LEU A 74 5.40 -9.86 -1.42
CA LEU A 74 5.14 -8.80 -2.40
C LEU A 74 6.30 -8.69 -3.40
N ILE A 75 7.53 -8.61 -2.90
CA ILE A 75 8.74 -8.52 -3.73
C ILE A 75 8.88 -9.78 -4.60
N TYR A 76 8.69 -10.97 -4.05
CA TYR A 76 8.84 -12.21 -4.81
C TYR A 76 7.85 -12.28 -5.98
N VAL A 77 6.57 -12.02 -5.72
CA VAL A 77 5.54 -12.03 -6.77
C VAL A 77 5.77 -10.91 -7.80
N TYR A 78 6.12 -9.72 -7.32
CA TYR A 78 6.24 -8.55 -8.18
C TYR A 78 7.55 -8.54 -8.97
N GLU A 79 8.68 -8.61 -8.30
CA GLU A 79 9.99 -8.42 -8.92
C GLU A 79 10.55 -9.70 -9.52
N VAL A 80 10.52 -10.79 -8.75
CA VAL A 80 11.18 -12.05 -9.12
C VAL A 80 10.34 -12.82 -10.15
N MET A 81 9.06 -13.00 -9.86
CA MET A 81 8.16 -13.73 -10.74
C MET A 81 7.60 -12.88 -11.88
N LYS A 82 7.59 -11.56 -11.71
CA LYS A 82 6.98 -10.61 -12.67
C LYS A 82 5.52 -10.92 -13.00
N LYS A 83 4.79 -11.54 -12.07
CA LYS A 83 3.37 -11.87 -12.24
C LYS A 83 2.51 -10.71 -11.79
N ARG A 84 1.68 -10.23 -12.72
CA ARG A 84 0.90 -8.99 -12.61
C ARG A 84 -0.60 -9.22 -12.60
N ASN A 85 -1.03 -10.46 -12.82
CA ASN A 85 -2.43 -10.86 -12.84
C ASN A 85 -2.62 -12.13 -11.99
N PHE A 86 -3.83 -12.33 -11.51
CA PHE A 86 -4.24 -13.46 -10.70
C PHE A 86 -4.13 -14.78 -11.48
N ILE A 87 -4.51 -14.80 -12.75
CA ILE A 87 -4.51 -16.05 -13.53
C ILE A 87 -3.10 -16.64 -13.68
N ASP A 88 -2.08 -15.82 -13.87
CA ASP A 88 -0.70 -16.29 -13.94
C ASP A 88 -0.23 -16.76 -12.57
N MET A 89 -0.61 -16.09 -11.48
CA MET A 89 -0.29 -16.57 -10.13
C MET A 89 -0.97 -17.91 -9.82
N ALA A 90 -2.23 -18.06 -10.22
CA ALA A 90 -3.02 -19.27 -10.04
C ALA A 90 -2.45 -20.48 -10.78
N ARG A 91 -1.84 -20.28 -11.96
CA ARG A 91 -1.19 -21.38 -12.71
C ARG A 91 -0.03 -22.03 -11.94
N ASP A 92 0.70 -21.26 -11.12
CA ASP A 92 1.87 -21.78 -10.41
C ASP A 92 1.56 -22.20 -8.97
N PHE A 93 0.64 -21.50 -8.29
CA PHE A 93 0.40 -21.68 -6.84
C PHE A 93 -1.04 -22.05 -6.49
N GLY A 94 -1.90 -22.25 -7.48
CA GLY A 94 -3.31 -22.52 -7.25
C GLY A 94 -3.57 -23.90 -6.65
N GLU A 95 -4.26 -23.93 -5.50
CA GLU A 95 -4.70 -25.17 -4.86
C GLU A 95 -5.99 -25.72 -5.50
N GLY A 96 -5.89 -26.17 -6.76
CA GLY A 96 -6.99 -26.82 -7.50
C GLY A 96 -7.71 -25.90 -8.50
N PRO A 97 -8.94 -26.22 -8.94
CA PRO A 97 -9.62 -25.46 -9.99
C PRO A 97 -10.13 -24.10 -9.50
N ILE A 98 -9.98 -23.07 -10.33
CA ILE A 98 -10.52 -21.73 -10.08
C ILE A 98 -12.03 -21.73 -10.31
N LYS A 99 -12.81 -21.23 -9.34
CA LYS A 99 -14.26 -21.04 -9.47
C LYS A 99 -14.59 -19.55 -9.47
N GLY A 100 -15.45 -19.11 -10.40
CA GLY A 100 -15.96 -17.74 -10.42
C GLY A 100 -14.93 -16.68 -10.83
N TYR A 101 -13.97 -17.04 -11.69
CA TYR A 101 -13.04 -16.08 -12.26
C TYR A 101 -13.69 -15.28 -13.37
N ASP A 102 -13.63 -13.96 -13.24
CA ASP A 102 -14.02 -13.00 -14.27
C ASP A 102 -12.76 -12.24 -14.71
N PRO A 103 -12.32 -12.39 -15.97
CA PRO A 103 -11.15 -11.68 -16.50
C PRO A 103 -11.25 -10.15 -16.39
N SER A 104 -12.46 -9.59 -16.30
CA SER A 104 -12.65 -8.14 -16.17
C SER A 104 -12.11 -7.57 -14.85
N TYR A 105 -11.99 -8.40 -13.80
CA TYR A 105 -11.39 -7.98 -12.53
C TYR A 105 -9.88 -8.16 -12.47
N ASP A 106 -9.27 -8.84 -13.45
CA ASP A 106 -7.84 -9.19 -13.46
C ASP A 106 -7.02 -8.28 -14.42
N GLN A 107 -7.41 -7.02 -14.48
CA GLN A 107 -6.82 -6.04 -15.40
C GLN A 107 -5.53 -5.39 -14.87
N TYR A 108 -5.34 -5.40 -13.55
CA TYR A 108 -4.21 -4.75 -12.90
C TYR A 108 -3.70 -5.58 -11.72
N PRO A 109 -2.43 -5.42 -11.32
CA PRO A 109 -1.88 -6.12 -10.17
C PRO A 109 -2.60 -5.74 -8.88
N LEU A 110 -3.36 -6.68 -8.33
CA LEU A 110 -4.08 -6.54 -7.07
C LEU A 110 -3.54 -7.53 -6.06
N TYR A 111 -2.86 -7.02 -5.03
CA TYR A 111 -2.28 -7.84 -3.97
C TYR A 111 -3.02 -7.60 -2.65
N ALA A 112 -3.51 -8.67 -2.03
CA ALA A 112 -4.24 -8.61 -0.77
C ALA A 112 -3.52 -9.42 0.32
N PHE A 113 -3.16 -8.75 1.41
CA PHE A 113 -2.47 -9.37 2.55
C PHE A 113 -3.44 -9.50 3.72
N LYS A 114 -3.72 -10.75 4.15
CA LYS A 114 -4.52 -11.00 5.34
C LYS A 114 -3.65 -10.89 6.59
N MET A 115 -3.78 -9.78 7.30
CA MET A 115 -2.99 -9.46 8.48
C MET A 115 -3.87 -9.18 9.69
N ALA A 116 -3.46 -9.65 10.87
CA ALA A 116 -4.17 -9.38 12.12
C ALA A 116 -4.07 -7.90 12.52
N THR A 117 -5.10 -7.35 13.16
CA THR A 117 -5.03 -6.00 13.72
C THR A 117 -3.89 -5.91 14.73
N GLY A 118 -3.06 -4.87 14.64
CA GLY A 118 -1.89 -4.70 15.51
C GLY A 118 -0.63 -5.45 15.04
N SER A 119 -0.68 -6.25 13.97
CA SER A 119 0.51 -6.91 13.41
C SER A 119 1.47 -5.98 12.65
N GLY A 120 1.16 -4.69 12.56
CA GLY A 120 1.98 -3.69 11.88
C GLY A 120 1.76 -3.58 10.37
N LYS A 121 0.50 -3.57 9.91
CA LYS A 121 0.15 -3.30 8.50
C LYS A 121 0.80 -2.02 7.96
N THR A 122 0.81 -0.95 8.78
CA THR A 122 1.46 0.33 8.45
C THR A 122 2.95 0.16 8.14
N TYR A 123 3.63 -0.77 8.82
CA TYR A 123 5.07 -1.01 8.62
C TYR A 123 5.29 -1.65 7.25
N VAL A 124 4.45 -2.62 6.88
CA VAL A 124 4.49 -3.26 5.56
C VAL A 124 4.19 -2.23 4.45
N MET A 125 3.24 -1.33 4.66
CA MET A 125 2.97 -0.23 3.72
C MET A 125 4.20 0.67 3.55
N ALA A 126 4.83 1.08 4.66
CA ALA A 126 6.02 1.92 4.63
C ALA A 126 7.22 1.22 3.95
N LEU A 127 7.44 -0.07 4.25
CA LEU A 127 8.43 -0.91 3.57
C LEU A 127 8.18 -0.98 2.06
N SER A 128 6.92 -1.14 1.66
CA SER A 128 6.53 -1.20 0.25
C SER A 128 6.77 0.12 -0.47
N ILE A 129 6.47 1.26 0.19
CA ILE A 129 6.76 2.60 -0.34
C ILE A 129 8.26 2.78 -0.55
N VAL A 130 9.08 2.45 0.46
CA VAL A 130 10.54 2.58 0.37
C VAL A 130 11.12 1.69 -0.74
N TRP A 131 10.65 0.45 -0.85
CA TRP A 131 11.07 -0.46 -1.90
C TRP A 131 10.73 0.06 -3.31
N GLN A 132 9.49 0.50 -3.53
CA GLN A 132 9.08 1.07 -4.82
C GLN A 132 9.86 2.36 -5.13
N TYR A 133 10.07 3.22 -4.14
CA TYR A 133 10.76 4.52 -4.31
C TYR A 133 12.19 4.33 -4.82
N PHE A 134 12.97 3.49 -4.13
CA PHE A 134 14.38 3.31 -4.50
C PHE A 134 14.52 2.50 -5.78
N ASN A 135 13.68 1.49 -6.04
CA ASN A 135 13.73 0.77 -7.30
C ASN A 135 13.31 1.66 -8.49
N HIS A 136 12.35 2.57 -8.31
CA HIS A 136 12.01 3.57 -9.32
C HIS A 136 13.21 4.47 -9.62
N LYS A 137 13.93 4.93 -8.59
CA LYS A 137 15.06 5.83 -8.73
C LYS A 137 16.33 5.16 -9.29
N LYS A 138 16.64 3.93 -8.86
CA LYS A 138 17.92 3.27 -9.09
C LYS A 138 17.88 2.15 -10.13
N GLU A 139 16.71 1.58 -10.41
CA GLU A 139 16.58 0.38 -11.26
C GLU A 139 15.74 0.65 -12.52
N ASN A 140 14.41 0.74 -12.40
CA ASN A 140 13.52 0.92 -13.54
C ASN A 140 12.33 1.84 -13.21
N GLN A 141 12.28 3.01 -13.86
CA GLN A 141 11.22 3.99 -13.62
C GLN A 141 9.84 3.56 -14.14
N ASN A 142 9.77 2.61 -15.07
CA ASN A 142 8.51 2.15 -15.66
C ASN A 142 7.89 1.00 -14.85
N ASP A 143 8.74 0.09 -14.33
CA ASP A 143 8.27 -1.06 -13.54
C ASP A 143 7.99 -0.68 -12.08
N TYR A 144 8.47 0.45 -11.60
CA TYR A 144 8.30 0.91 -10.22
C TYR A 144 7.74 2.33 -10.20
N THR A 145 7.28 2.80 -9.05
CA THR A 145 6.66 4.13 -8.94
C THR A 145 7.19 4.93 -7.76
N SER A 146 7.24 6.25 -7.95
CA SER A 146 7.50 7.28 -6.92
C SER A 146 6.21 7.94 -6.39
N LYS A 147 5.03 7.54 -6.90
CA LYS A 147 3.73 8.15 -6.57
C LYS A 147 2.84 7.14 -5.86
N TYR A 148 2.27 7.55 -4.75
CA TYR A 148 1.51 6.67 -3.86
C TYR A 148 0.20 7.32 -3.45
N LEU A 149 -0.86 6.51 -3.38
CA LEU A 149 -2.15 6.89 -2.82
C LEU A 149 -2.48 5.95 -1.66
N LEU A 150 -2.40 6.45 -0.43
CA LEU A 150 -2.79 5.73 0.76
C LEU A 150 -4.23 6.10 1.14
N ILE A 151 -5.11 5.11 1.09
CA ILE A 151 -6.54 5.24 1.38
C ILE A 151 -6.82 4.62 2.76
N ALA A 152 -7.14 5.47 3.72
CA ALA A 152 -7.64 5.06 5.02
C ALA A 152 -9.06 4.46 4.91
N GLY A 153 -9.42 3.59 5.86
CA GLY A 153 -10.77 3.05 5.98
C GLY A 153 -11.77 4.08 6.49
N GLU A 154 -13.07 3.76 6.44
CA GLU A 154 -14.19 4.70 6.62
C GLU A 154 -14.12 5.55 7.89
N LYS A 155 -13.55 5.01 8.96
CA LYS A 155 -13.50 5.69 10.25
C LYS A 155 -12.38 6.71 10.25
N ASN A 156 -12.71 7.97 10.54
CA ASN A 156 -11.72 9.05 10.67
C ASN A 156 -10.61 8.74 11.69
N VAL A 157 -10.89 7.96 12.74
CA VAL A 157 -9.87 7.50 13.69
C VAL A 157 -8.73 6.73 12.99
N ILE A 158 -9.01 6.00 11.92
CA ILE A 158 -8.00 5.27 11.14
C ILE A 158 -7.16 6.28 10.35
N TYR A 159 -7.81 7.26 9.71
CA TYR A 159 -7.13 8.34 9.02
C TYR A 159 -6.21 9.12 9.98
N ASP A 160 -6.69 9.50 11.16
CA ASP A 160 -5.91 10.27 12.14
C ASP A 160 -4.69 9.48 12.64
N ARG A 161 -4.82 8.16 12.80
CA ARG A 161 -3.69 7.28 13.13
C ARG A 161 -2.65 7.26 12.00
N LEU A 162 -3.08 7.01 10.77
CA LEU A 162 -2.18 6.98 9.60
C LEU A 162 -1.53 8.35 9.38
N LYS A 163 -2.29 9.43 9.57
CA LYS A 163 -1.77 10.81 9.53
C LYS A 163 -0.67 10.97 10.56
N ARG A 164 -0.89 10.61 11.82
CA ARG A 164 0.13 10.71 12.87
C ARG A 164 1.42 9.95 12.54
N ASP A 165 1.33 8.82 11.85
CA ASP A 165 2.47 7.99 11.49
C ASP A 165 3.22 8.55 10.26
N PHE A 166 2.49 8.97 9.22
CA PHE A 166 3.08 9.42 7.96
C PHE A 166 3.39 10.90 7.93
N GLU A 167 2.67 11.77 8.64
CA GLU A 167 2.81 13.23 8.58
C GLU A 167 4.27 13.67 8.74
N GLY A 168 4.71 14.54 7.82
CA GLY A 168 6.08 15.02 7.75
C GLY A 168 7.14 13.94 7.47
N GLY A 169 6.76 12.72 7.12
CA GLY A 169 7.67 11.59 6.89
C GLY A 169 8.16 10.96 8.19
N LYS A 170 7.41 11.11 9.29
CA LYS A 170 7.82 10.67 10.62
C LYS A 170 8.19 9.18 10.67
N ILE A 171 7.36 8.31 10.12
CA ILE A 171 7.62 6.86 10.07
C ILE A 171 8.95 6.53 9.38
N PHE A 172 9.29 7.21 8.29
CA PHE A 172 10.52 6.98 7.52
C PHE A 172 11.79 7.45 8.24
N ARG A 173 11.65 8.43 9.14
CA ARG A 173 12.77 8.96 9.94
C ARG A 173 12.96 8.23 11.27
N GLN A 174 11.89 7.70 11.85
CA GLN A 174 11.91 7.08 13.18
C GLN A 174 12.18 5.59 13.14
N LEU A 175 11.80 4.91 12.06
CA LEU A 175 12.02 3.49 11.88
C LEU A 175 13.22 3.27 10.93
N PRO A 176 13.99 2.19 11.12
CA PRO A 176 15.09 1.80 10.23
C PRO A 176 14.53 1.22 8.93
N LEU A 177 13.89 2.07 8.12
CA LEU A 177 13.32 1.69 6.84
C LEU A 177 14.28 1.99 5.68
N ILE A 178 15.12 3.01 5.82
CA ILE A 178 16.00 3.48 4.76
C ILE A 178 17.46 3.31 5.21
N PRO A 179 18.31 2.65 4.40
CA PRO A 179 19.74 2.54 4.68
C PRO A 179 20.37 3.93 4.91
N PRO A 180 21.30 4.10 5.87
CA PRO A 180 21.91 5.40 6.18
C PRO A 180 22.49 6.12 4.97
N GLU A 181 23.10 5.37 4.06
CA GLU A 181 23.70 5.89 2.82
C GLU A 181 22.67 6.45 1.83
N TRP A 182 21.38 6.16 1.99
CA TRP A 182 20.30 6.62 1.09
C TRP A 182 19.35 7.62 1.76
N GLN A 183 19.59 8.01 3.01
CA GLN A 183 18.71 8.93 3.74
C GLN A 183 18.63 10.31 3.07
N GLU A 184 19.77 10.85 2.61
CA GLU A 184 19.80 12.15 1.91
C GLU A 184 19.11 12.11 0.55
N GLU A 185 19.04 10.93 -0.05
CA GLU A 185 18.39 10.70 -1.34
C GLU A 185 16.86 10.61 -1.24
N PHE A 186 16.31 10.43 -0.03
CA PHE A 186 14.89 10.19 0.20
C PHE A 186 14.14 11.49 0.45
N ASP A 187 13.54 12.05 -0.62
CA ASP A 187 12.64 13.20 -0.53
C ASP A 187 11.23 12.81 -1.00
N LEU A 188 10.45 12.21 -0.09
CA LEU A 188 9.04 11.89 -0.31
C LEU A 188 8.16 12.98 0.30
N LYS A 189 7.43 13.73 -0.54
CA LYS A 189 6.44 14.70 -0.07
C LYS A 189 5.14 14.01 0.32
N ILE A 190 4.54 14.42 1.43
CA ILE A 190 3.31 13.84 1.94
C ILE A 190 2.24 14.91 1.91
N ILE A 191 1.15 14.63 1.19
CA ILE A 191 0.04 15.55 1.01
C ILE A 191 -1.20 14.92 1.65
N LEU A 192 -1.72 15.57 2.68
CA LEU A 192 -2.87 15.13 3.44
C LEU A 192 -4.17 15.55 2.75
N LYS A 193 -5.30 14.96 3.15
CA LYS A 193 -6.62 15.28 2.55
C LYS A 193 -7.03 16.74 2.71
N GLU A 194 -6.48 17.43 3.71
CA GLU A 194 -6.74 18.85 3.98
C GLU A 194 -5.88 19.81 3.13
N ASP A 195 -4.75 19.34 2.59
CA ASP A 195 -3.78 20.20 1.91
C ASP A 195 -4.20 20.47 0.45
N PRO A 196 -4.15 21.73 -0.02
CA PRO A 196 -4.44 22.03 -1.42
C PRO A 196 -3.37 21.43 -2.35
N ILE A 197 -3.80 20.89 -3.49
CA ILE A 197 -2.90 20.39 -4.54
C ILE A 197 -2.73 21.51 -5.57
N TYR A 198 -1.59 22.20 -5.54
CA TYR A 198 -1.25 23.18 -6.57
C TYR A 198 -0.29 22.60 -7.62
N ILE A 199 0.72 21.87 -7.15
CA ILE A 199 1.75 21.24 -7.97
C ILE A 199 1.98 19.85 -7.40
N ILE A 200 1.92 18.82 -8.24
CA ILE A 200 2.20 17.44 -7.84
C ILE A 200 3.73 17.24 -7.87
N PRO A 201 4.37 16.95 -6.73
CA PRO A 201 5.81 16.66 -6.68
C PRO A 201 6.16 15.39 -7.47
N GLU A 202 7.44 15.27 -7.86
CA GLU A 202 7.94 14.07 -8.56
C GLU A 202 7.75 12.80 -7.73
N SER A 203 8.00 12.90 -6.43
CA SER A 203 7.82 11.83 -5.45
C SER A 203 6.84 12.26 -4.37
N VAL A 204 5.69 11.59 -4.32
CA VAL A 204 4.56 12.04 -3.49
C VAL A 204 3.73 10.88 -2.94
N LEU A 205 3.33 11.02 -1.67
CA LEU A 205 2.35 10.17 -1.00
C LEU A 205 1.11 11.01 -0.67
N PHE A 206 0.00 10.70 -1.32
CA PHE A 206 -1.30 11.25 -1.00
C PHE A 206 -1.95 10.40 0.09
N LEU A 207 -2.25 11.00 1.25
CA LEU A 207 -2.99 10.34 2.31
C LEU A 207 -4.44 10.87 2.34
N THR A 208 -5.39 9.98 2.08
CA THR A 208 -6.81 10.31 2.03
C THR A 208 -7.65 9.26 2.75
N ASN A 209 -8.95 9.49 2.85
CA ASN A 209 -9.91 8.54 3.41
C ASN A 209 -10.95 8.17 2.32
N ILE A 210 -11.45 6.93 2.33
CA ILE A 210 -12.45 6.46 1.37
C ILE A 210 -13.72 7.32 1.33
N GLN A 211 -14.08 8.00 2.42
CA GLN A 211 -15.22 8.93 2.41
C GLN A 211 -15.07 10.09 1.41
N GLN A 212 -13.88 10.32 0.85
CA GLN A 212 -13.65 11.28 -0.23
C GLN A 212 -14.07 10.76 -1.62
N LEU A 213 -14.41 9.47 -1.75
CA LEU A 213 -15.05 8.88 -2.93
C LEU A 213 -16.58 8.97 -2.84
N GLU A 214 -17.14 9.13 -1.63
CA GLU A 214 -18.57 9.29 -1.43
C GLU A 214 -18.97 10.74 -1.70
N GLU A 215 -19.74 11.00 -2.76
CA GLU A 215 -20.48 12.24 -2.92
C GLU A 215 -21.49 12.38 -1.78
N ARG A 216 -21.05 12.95 -0.65
CA ARG A 216 -21.98 13.32 0.41
C ARG A 216 -22.71 14.56 -0.03
N LYS A 217 -23.92 14.37 -0.57
CA LYS A 217 -24.91 15.46 -0.61
C LYS A 217 -24.99 16.07 0.77
N SER A 218 -24.50 17.30 0.94
CA SER A 218 -24.51 17.95 2.24
C SER A 218 -25.95 18.05 2.75
N ARG A 219 -26.16 18.14 4.07
CA ARG A 219 -27.52 18.34 4.62
C ARG A 219 -28.16 19.62 4.06
N LYS A 220 -27.33 20.61 3.69
CA LYS A 220 -27.71 21.80 2.92
C LYS A 220 -28.15 21.46 1.50
N GLU A 221 -27.39 20.67 0.74
CA GLU A 221 -27.79 20.25 -0.61
C GLU A 221 -29.06 19.42 -0.63
N LYS A 222 -29.29 18.52 0.36
CA LYS A 222 -30.56 17.79 0.47
C LYS A 222 -31.74 18.71 0.80
N VAL A 223 -31.51 19.75 1.59
CA VAL A 223 -32.52 20.76 1.93
C VAL A 223 -32.75 21.70 0.76
N GLU A 224 -31.71 22.13 0.04
CA GLU A 224 -31.80 22.95 -1.16
C GLU A 224 -32.44 22.19 -2.32
N GLU A 225 -32.17 20.89 -2.49
CA GLU A 225 -32.83 20.03 -3.47
C GLU A 225 -34.32 19.86 -3.13
N TYR A 226 -34.66 19.64 -1.84
CA TYR A 226 -36.05 19.59 -1.38
C TYR A 226 -36.78 20.93 -1.54
N ILE A 227 -36.12 22.05 -1.26
CA ILE A 227 -36.67 23.41 -1.43
C ILE A 227 -36.82 23.73 -2.91
N ASN A 228 -35.84 23.38 -3.76
CA ASN A 228 -35.88 23.63 -5.21
C ASN A 228 -36.93 22.77 -5.91
N ASP A 229 -37.13 21.52 -5.49
CA ASP A 229 -38.20 20.65 -6.02
C ASP A 229 -39.61 21.18 -5.65
N ILE A 230 -39.74 21.87 -4.51
CA ILE A 230 -41.01 22.49 -4.09
C ILE A 230 -41.23 23.87 -4.73
N LEU A 231 -40.18 24.67 -4.94
CA LEU A 231 -40.28 26.08 -5.35
C LEU A 231 -39.93 26.36 -6.81
N ALA A 232 -39.50 25.37 -7.60
CA ALA A 232 -39.16 25.49 -9.02
C ALA A 232 -38.28 26.72 -9.35
N LEU A 233 -37.33 27.04 -8.48
CA LEU A 233 -36.41 28.17 -8.69
C LEU A 233 -35.30 27.77 -9.67
N GLU A 234 -35.04 28.63 -10.65
CA GLU A 234 -33.96 28.45 -11.62
C GLU A 234 -32.60 28.40 -10.92
N LYS A 235 -31.83 27.35 -11.21
CA LYS A 235 -30.52 27.09 -10.62
C LYS A 235 -29.54 28.22 -10.96
N VAL A 236 -29.28 29.10 -10.00
CA VAL A 236 -28.09 29.95 -10.03
C VAL A 236 -26.90 29.06 -9.74
N LYS A 237 -26.07 28.78 -10.76
CA LYS A 237 -24.80 28.05 -10.61
C LYS A 237 -23.85 28.86 -9.72
N LYS A 238 -23.88 28.61 -8.42
CA LYS A 238 -22.76 28.91 -7.54
C LYS A 238 -21.67 27.88 -7.84
N TYR A 239 -20.53 28.34 -8.34
CA TYR A 239 -19.31 27.56 -8.37
C TYR A 239 -18.84 27.38 -6.92
N ASP A 240 -19.43 26.42 -6.21
CA ASP A 240 -18.82 25.92 -4.98
C ASP A 240 -17.57 25.15 -5.38
N ILE A 241 -16.41 25.70 -5.02
CA ILE A 241 -15.11 25.03 -5.08
C ILE A 241 -15.08 23.97 -3.96
N SER A 242 -16.07 23.07 -3.95
CA SER A 242 -15.95 21.81 -3.23
C SER A 242 -14.96 20.98 -4.03
N GLN A 243 -13.87 20.56 -3.41
CA GLN A 243 -12.85 19.74 -4.06
C GLN A 243 -13.52 18.44 -4.55
N GLU A 244 -13.97 18.45 -5.80
CA GLU A 244 -14.57 17.31 -6.48
C GLU A 244 -13.59 16.14 -6.42
N ASN A 245 -13.90 15.13 -5.60
CA ASN A 245 -13.25 13.82 -5.55
C ASN A 245 -11.72 13.84 -5.71
N ARG A 246 -10.98 14.24 -4.65
CA ARG A 246 -9.50 14.24 -4.59
C ARG A 246 -8.85 12.95 -5.11
N ILE A 247 -9.47 11.80 -4.87
CA ILE A 247 -9.00 10.50 -5.37
C ILE A 247 -9.05 10.46 -6.90
N LYS A 248 -10.14 10.93 -7.51
CA LYS A 248 -10.32 10.98 -8.96
C LYS A 248 -9.32 11.93 -9.61
N GLU A 249 -9.07 13.09 -8.98
CA GLU A 249 -8.07 14.05 -9.46
C GLU A 249 -6.66 13.44 -9.48
N VAL A 250 -6.25 12.79 -8.38
CA VAL A 250 -4.95 12.11 -8.30
C VAL A 250 -4.82 10.99 -9.34
N LEU A 251 -5.85 10.13 -9.46
CA LEU A 251 -5.86 9.01 -10.41
C LEU A 251 -5.84 9.46 -11.87
N THR A 252 -6.45 10.61 -12.19
CA THR A 252 -6.46 11.17 -13.55
C THR A 252 -5.12 11.83 -13.90
N THR A 253 -4.45 12.44 -12.91
CA THR A 253 -3.25 13.25 -13.13
C THR A 253 -1.95 12.44 -13.02
N CYS A 254 -1.93 11.39 -12.21
CA CYS A 254 -0.73 10.60 -11.93
C CYS A 254 -0.76 9.23 -12.64
N PRO A 255 -0.11 9.07 -13.80
CA PRO A 255 0.10 7.76 -14.39
C PRO A 255 1.08 6.94 -13.53
N ASN A 256 0.92 5.62 -13.51
CA ASN A 256 1.74 4.66 -12.75
C ASN A 256 1.79 4.99 -11.23
N ILE A 257 0.67 4.78 -10.54
CA ILE A 257 0.52 5.06 -9.11
C ILE A 257 0.32 3.76 -8.31
N MET A 258 0.95 3.66 -7.15
CA MET A 258 0.69 2.56 -6.22
C MET A 258 -0.40 2.95 -5.23
N ILE A 259 -1.46 2.15 -5.14
CA ILE A 259 -2.57 2.35 -4.21
C ILE A 259 -2.41 1.42 -3.00
N LEU A 260 -2.41 1.99 -1.81
CA LEU A 260 -2.30 1.28 -0.53
C LEU A 260 -3.59 1.47 0.26
N LYS A 261 -4.18 0.39 0.79
CA LYS A 261 -5.47 0.44 1.50
C LYS A 261 -5.42 -0.32 2.83
N ASP A 262 -5.69 0.36 3.95
CA ASP A 262 -5.54 -0.22 5.32
C ASP A 262 -6.69 -1.20 5.68
N GLU A 263 -7.80 -1.15 4.96
CA GLU A 263 -8.95 -2.04 5.17
C GLU A 263 -9.47 -2.61 3.85
N ALA A 264 -8.67 -3.45 3.19
CA ALA A 264 -9.01 -4.04 1.88
C ALA A 264 -10.31 -4.88 1.84
N HIS A 265 -10.85 -5.29 2.99
CA HIS A 265 -12.09 -6.09 3.06
C HIS A 265 -13.37 -5.29 2.75
N HIS A 266 -13.32 -3.96 2.84
CA HIS A 266 -14.39 -3.10 2.35
C HIS A 266 -14.20 -2.86 0.85
N ILE A 267 -14.70 -3.75 -0.01
CA ILE A 267 -14.71 -3.52 -1.46
C ILE A 267 -15.91 -2.64 -1.76
N TYR A 268 -15.66 -1.41 -2.21
CA TYR A 268 -16.70 -0.48 -2.61
C TYR A 268 -16.98 -0.72 -4.10
N SER A 269 -18.22 -1.06 -4.41
CA SER A 269 -18.77 -1.19 -5.77
C SER A 269 -19.27 0.15 -6.28
#